data_AF-A0A432FWC2-F1
#
_entry.id   AF-A0A432FWC2-F1
#
_cell.length_a   1.000
_cell.length_b   1.000
_cell.length_c   1.000
_cell.angle_alpha   90.00
_cell.angle_beta   90.00
_cell.angle_gamma   90.00
#
_symmetry.space_group_name_H-M   'P 1'
#
loop_
_entity.id
_entity.type
_entity.pdbx_description
1 polymer ?
#
loop_
_entity_poly.entity_id
_entity_poly.type
_entity_poly.pdbx_seq_one_letter_code
_entity_poly.pdbx_strand_id
1 'polypeptide(L)'
;MSGKLKGTGILVTEPTDPDRQLSFSVWLPALRQIRRHSQPDQSDSWGGSLFTYGDIYLRRLADETHELLEPAPFPGCLQPMSLPEKRRNRYLRELPAPRCDLEGKPMLRLKSSTRFKNWWYDYRILWIDPRSYADYRSEYFRDGRKIKVIDKDWRSMGLDDPRAQYWRFWSGRHLVDGRQGMAFVPEGFVFWNEKVKPGLWSESTLRRIKR
;
A
#
# COMPACT_ATOMS: atom_id res chain seq x y z
N MET A 1 -8.95 -15.87 1.46
CA MET A 1 -10.06 -14.94 1.14
C MET A 1 -11.28 -15.75 0.73
N SER A 2 -12.43 -15.52 1.37
CA SER A 2 -13.68 -16.21 1.09
C SER A 2 -14.20 -15.86 -0.32
N GLY A 3 -14.73 -16.86 -1.06
CA GLY A 3 -15.37 -16.66 -2.36
C GLY A 3 -16.61 -15.75 -2.37
N LYS A 4 -16.98 -15.19 -1.20
CA LYS A 4 -18.01 -14.16 -1.03
C LYS A 4 -17.59 -12.77 -1.55
N LEU A 5 -16.31 -12.52 -1.76
CA LEU A 5 -15.79 -11.23 -2.29
C LEU A 5 -15.54 -11.26 -3.82
N LYS A 6 -15.75 -12.40 -4.48
CA LYS A 6 -15.53 -12.52 -5.93
C LYS A 6 -16.53 -11.61 -6.67
N GLY A 7 -16.00 -10.74 -7.53
CA GLY A 7 -16.78 -9.76 -8.27
C GLY A 7 -17.10 -8.47 -7.51
N THR A 8 -16.56 -8.26 -6.30
CA THR A 8 -16.59 -6.95 -5.64
C THR A 8 -15.68 -5.98 -6.40
N GLY A 9 -16.17 -4.77 -6.65
CA GLY A 9 -15.40 -3.69 -7.26
C GLY A 9 -15.43 -2.44 -6.40
N ILE A 10 -14.37 -1.65 -6.44
CA ILE A 10 -14.27 -0.38 -5.72
C ILE A 10 -13.88 0.69 -6.74
N LEU A 11 -14.66 1.77 -6.79
CA LEU A 11 -14.29 3.01 -7.47
C LEU A 11 -13.97 4.04 -6.40
N VAL A 12 -12.76 4.58 -6.47
CA VAL A 12 -12.31 5.68 -5.62
C VAL A 12 -12.14 6.89 -6.53
N THR A 13 -12.71 8.03 -6.13
CA THR A 13 -12.52 9.30 -6.81
C THR A 13 -11.85 10.27 -5.86
N GLU A 14 -10.66 10.70 -6.22
CA GLU A 14 -9.89 11.71 -5.51
C GLU A 14 -10.02 13.04 -6.27
N PRO A 15 -10.62 14.06 -5.65
CA PRO A 15 -10.66 15.40 -6.23
C PRO A 15 -9.24 16.00 -6.28
N THR A 16 -8.98 16.85 -7.28
CA THR A 16 -7.72 17.62 -7.34
C THR A 16 -7.62 18.67 -6.26
N ASP A 17 -8.76 19.12 -5.73
CA ASP A 17 -8.84 20.03 -4.59
C ASP A 17 -8.50 19.24 -3.30
N PRO A 18 -7.41 19.60 -2.60
CA PRO A 18 -6.97 18.87 -1.41
C PRO A 18 -7.97 18.98 -0.25
N ASP A 19 -8.84 19.99 -0.22
CA ASP A 19 -9.81 20.18 0.86
C ASP A 19 -11.08 19.32 0.67
N ARG A 20 -11.21 18.67 -0.49
CA ARG A 20 -12.32 17.75 -0.76
C ARG A 20 -11.97 16.32 -0.39
N GLN A 21 -12.94 15.65 0.22
CA GLN A 21 -12.83 14.24 0.62
C GLN A 21 -12.89 13.30 -0.58
N LEU A 22 -12.22 12.15 -0.46
CA LEU A 22 -12.34 11.06 -1.42
C LEU A 22 -13.75 10.46 -1.35
N SER A 23 -14.31 10.08 -2.50
CA SER A 23 -15.56 9.33 -2.55
C SER A 23 -15.31 7.86 -2.90
N PHE A 24 -15.93 6.96 -2.13
CA PHE A 24 -15.85 5.52 -2.34
C PHE A 24 -17.19 4.96 -2.81
N SER A 25 -17.19 4.29 -3.97
CA SER A 25 -18.33 3.53 -4.49
C SER A 25 -17.97 2.04 -4.54
N VAL A 26 -18.63 1.23 -3.73
CA VAL A 26 -18.39 -0.22 -3.62
C VAL A 26 -19.52 -0.99 -4.29
N TRP A 27 -19.18 -1.79 -5.31
CA TRP A 27 -20.10 -2.72 -5.95
C TRP A 27 -20.15 -4.03 -5.19
N LEU A 28 -21.35 -4.39 -4.72
CA LEU A 28 -21.61 -5.64 -4.02
C LEU A 28 -22.43 -6.55 -4.95
N PRO A 29 -21.81 -7.52 -5.65
CA PRO A 29 -22.49 -8.33 -6.66
C PRO A 29 -23.63 -9.17 -6.06
N ALA A 30 -23.52 -9.57 -4.80
CA ALA A 30 -24.56 -10.32 -4.09
C ALA A 30 -25.85 -9.50 -3.88
N LEU A 31 -25.72 -8.18 -3.72
CA LEU A 31 -26.86 -7.26 -3.57
C LEU A 31 -27.24 -6.57 -4.88
N ARG A 32 -26.41 -6.69 -5.92
CA ARG A 32 -26.50 -5.94 -7.18
C ARG A 32 -26.66 -4.43 -6.96
N GLN A 33 -26.00 -3.91 -5.93
CA GLN A 33 -26.08 -2.51 -5.53
C GLN A 33 -24.69 -1.91 -5.38
N ILE A 34 -24.61 -0.61 -5.70
CA ILE A 34 -23.48 0.22 -5.31
C ILE A 34 -23.81 0.85 -3.96
N ARG A 35 -22.90 0.71 -3.01
CA ARG A 35 -22.93 1.45 -1.75
C ARG A 35 -21.91 2.57 -1.84
N ARG A 36 -22.37 3.79 -1.63
CA ARG A 36 -21.51 4.97 -1.49
C ARG A 36 -21.25 5.18 -0.02
N HIS A 37 -19.99 5.44 0.32
CA HIS A 37 -19.58 5.73 1.67
C HIS A 37 -18.78 7.03 1.70
N SER A 38 -18.88 7.74 2.82
CA SER A 38 -17.94 8.81 3.13
C SER A 38 -16.53 8.25 3.20
N GLN A 39 -15.54 9.13 3.09
CA GLN A 39 -14.15 8.77 3.32
C GLN A 39 -14.01 8.02 4.65
N PRO A 40 -13.35 6.84 4.68
CA PRO A 40 -13.12 6.09 5.91
C PRO A 40 -12.10 6.79 6.80
N ASP A 41 -12.00 6.37 8.07
CA ASP A 41 -10.96 6.87 8.95
C ASP A 41 -9.58 6.38 8.46
N GLN A 42 -8.54 7.19 8.62
CA GLN A 42 -7.18 6.81 8.22
C GLN A 42 -6.66 5.56 8.95
N SER A 43 -7.19 5.26 10.15
CA SER A 43 -6.80 4.13 10.98
C SER A 43 -7.60 2.86 10.68
N ASP A 44 -8.70 2.98 9.92
CA ASP A 44 -9.53 1.84 9.56
C ASP A 44 -8.74 0.83 8.72
N SER A 45 -8.97 -0.46 8.99
CA SER A 45 -8.35 -1.56 8.24
C SER A 45 -8.81 -1.57 6.78
N TRP A 46 -7.86 -1.59 5.86
CA TRP A 46 -8.12 -1.75 4.44
C TRP A 46 -8.36 -3.23 4.12
N GLY A 47 -9.60 -3.59 3.77
CA GLY A 47 -9.96 -4.94 3.35
C GLY A 47 -9.78 -6.01 4.44
N GLY A 48 -9.80 -5.63 5.72
CA GLY A 48 -9.52 -6.54 6.84
C GLY A 48 -8.05 -6.96 6.95
N SER A 49 -7.15 -6.23 6.29
CA SER A 49 -5.70 -6.49 6.31
C SER A 49 -4.99 -5.72 7.42
N LEU A 50 -3.67 -5.88 7.51
CA LEU A 50 -2.81 -5.08 8.39
C LEU A 50 -2.65 -3.62 7.90
N PHE A 51 -2.91 -3.36 6.62
CA PHE A 51 -2.83 -2.01 6.07
C PHE A 51 -4.06 -1.21 6.49
N THR A 52 -3.87 0.08 6.69
CA THR A 52 -4.99 1.01 6.95
C THR A 52 -5.34 1.79 5.69
N TYR A 53 -6.50 2.44 5.66
CA TYR A 53 -6.81 3.39 4.57
C TYR A 53 -5.81 4.54 4.51
N GLY A 54 -5.23 4.96 5.64
CA GLY A 54 -4.11 5.88 5.69
C GLY A 54 -2.86 5.33 4.99
N ASP A 55 -2.56 4.04 5.11
CA ASP A 55 -1.40 3.44 4.43
C ASP A 55 -1.56 3.44 2.90
N ILE A 56 -2.79 3.25 2.38
CA ILE A 56 -3.05 2.99 0.96
C ILE A 56 -3.55 4.22 0.19
N TYR A 57 -4.42 5.05 0.78
CA TYR A 57 -5.12 6.12 0.06
C TYR A 57 -5.01 7.49 0.72
N LEU A 58 -5.13 7.58 2.04
CA LEU A 58 -5.55 8.82 2.68
C LEU A 58 -4.42 9.64 3.29
N ARG A 59 -3.25 9.04 3.58
CA ARG A 59 -2.17 9.78 4.24
C ARG A 59 -1.55 10.79 3.27
N ARG A 60 -1.47 12.04 3.72
CA ARG A 60 -0.89 13.16 2.98
C ARG A 60 0.39 13.64 3.65
N LEU A 61 1.24 14.36 2.90
CA LEU A 61 2.43 15.01 3.46
C LEU A 61 2.07 15.98 4.60
N ALA A 62 0.96 16.71 4.47
CA ALA A 62 0.52 17.69 5.46
C ALA A 62 0.03 17.07 6.80
N ASP A 63 -0.19 15.75 6.85
CA ASP A 63 -0.62 15.04 8.06
C ASP A 63 0.53 14.83 9.07
N GLU A 64 1.76 15.08 8.64
CA GLU A 64 2.97 14.82 9.42
C GLU A 64 3.92 16.03 9.41
N THR A 65 4.82 16.08 10.37
CA THR A 65 6.03 16.93 10.31
C THR A 65 7.23 16.05 9.95
N HIS A 66 8.15 16.58 9.16
CA HIS A 66 9.22 15.77 8.56
C HIS A 66 10.60 16.31 8.95
N GLU A 67 11.49 15.39 9.30
CA GLU A 67 12.88 15.64 9.64
C GLU A 67 13.75 14.68 8.82
N LEU A 68 14.62 15.24 7.98
CA LEU A 68 15.61 14.45 7.26
C LEU A 68 16.70 14.03 8.25
N LEU A 69 16.88 12.73 8.41
CA LEU A 69 17.93 12.16 9.23
C LEU A 69 19.18 11.91 8.37
N GLU A 70 20.30 11.67 9.04
CA GLU A 70 21.53 11.23 8.36
C GLU A 70 21.26 9.98 7.51
N PRO A 71 21.71 9.99 6.24
CA PRO A 71 21.65 8.82 5.37
C PRO A 71 22.34 7.62 6.01
N ALA A 72 21.84 6.42 5.71
CA ALA A 72 22.43 5.19 6.24
C ALA A 72 22.32 4.03 5.25
N PRO A 73 23.19 3.01 5.37
CA PRO A 73 23.02 1.76 4.64
C PRO A 73 21.68 1.09 4.97
N PHE A 74 20.98 0.59 3.95
CA PHE A 74 19.70 -0.10 4.14
C PHE A 74 19.86 -1.39 4.97
N PRO A 75 19.06 -1.62 6.02
CA PRO A 75 19.38 -2.56 7.10
C PRO A 75 18.94 -4.02 6.84
N GLY A 76 18.90 -4.47 5.58
CA GLY A 76 18.58 -5.86 5.21
C GLY A 76 17.69 -5.99 3.99
N CYS A 77 17.13 -7.18 3.76
CA CYS A 77 16.22 -7.42 2.63
C CYS A 77 14.79 -6.92 2.88
N LEU A 78 14.06 -6.65 1.80
CA LEU A 78 12.59 -6.57 1.83
C LEU A 78 12.01 -7.97 1.94
N GLN A 79 11.13 -8.17 2.92
CA GLN A 79 10.61 -9.49 3.26
C GLN A 79 9.11 -9.57 2.96
N PRO A 80 8.69 -10.33 1.92
CA PRO A 80 7.29 -10.64 1.68
C PRO A 80 6.73 -11.49 2.82
N MET A 81 5.41 -11.55 2.94
CA MET A 81 4.77 -12.42 3.93
C MET A 81 5.00 -13.88 3.56
N SER A 82 5.49 -14.67 4.52
CA SER A 82 5.64 -16.11 4.35
C SER A 82 4.31 -16.82 4.63
N LEU A 83 3.89 -17.69 3.70
CA LEU A 83 2.73 -18.56 3.87
C LEU A 83 3.16 -20.02 3.74
N PRO A 84 2.81 -20.91 4.69
CA PRO A 84 3.04 -22.34 4.55
C PRO A 84 2.38 -22.87 3.27
N GLU A 85 3.05 -23.77 2.56
CA GLU A 85 2.56 -24.31 1.28
C GLU A 85 1.14 -24.89 1.38
N LYS A 86 0.84 -25.58 2.48
CA LYS A 86 -0.49 -26.14 2.78
C LYS A 86 -1.62 -25.09 2.83
N ARG A 87 -1.28 -23.80 2.99
CA ARG A 87 -2.23 -22.67 3.01
C ARG A 87 -2.29 -21.91 1.68
N ARG A 88 -1.46 -22.26 0.70
CA ARG A 88 -1.41 -21.60 -0.61
C ARG A 88 -2.50 -22.17 -1.52
N ASN A 89 -3.37 -21.30 -2.03
CA ASN A 89 -4.32 -21.65 -3.08
C ASN A 89 -3.69 -21.40 -4.47
N ARG A 90 -4.46 -21.64 -5.55
CA ARG A 90 -3.96 -21.43 -6.93
C ARG A 90 -3.40 -20.02 -7.22
N TYR A 91 -3.87 -19.00 -6.51
CA TYR A 91 -3.44 -17.61 -6.67
C TYR A 91 -2.23 -17.24 -5.80
N LEU A 92 -1.81 -18.16 -4.93
CA LEU A 92 -0.69 -17.99 -4.00
C LEU A 92 0.43 -18.99 -4.29
N ARG A 93 0.43 -19.59 -5.50
CA ARG A 93 1.49 -20.53 -5.92
C ARG A 93 2.81 -19.80 -6.11
N GLU A 94 2.76 -18.64 -6.73
CA GLU A 94 3.91 -17.78 -7.01
C GLU A 94 3.85 -16.56 -6.10
N LEU A 95 4.37 -16.72 -4.88
CA LEU A 95 4.57 -15.59 -3.98
C LEU A 95 5.87 -14.86 -4.35
N PRO A 96 5.92 -13.53 -4.24
CA PRO A 96 7.16 -12.79 -4.43
C PRO A 96 8.28 -13.34 -3.52
N ALA A 97 9.49 -13.43 -4.06
CA ALA A 97 10.68 -13.74 -3.27
C ALA A 97 11.20 -12.47 -2.53
N PRO A 98 11.92 -12.64 -1.41
CA PRO A 98 12.64 -11.55 -0.76
C PRO A 98 13.53 -10.77 -1.73
N ARG A 99 13.71 -9.48 -1.46
CA ARG A 99 14.56 -8.60 -2.26
C ARG A 99 15.73 -8.09 -1.44
N CYS A 100 16.92 -8.60 -1.72
CA CYS A 100 18.14 -8.32 -0.94
C CYS A 100 19.14 -7.40 -1.66
N ASP A 101 18.94 -7.07 -2.93
CA ASP A 101 19.85 -6.17 -3.68
C ASP A 101 19.86 -4.72 -3.13
N LEU A 102 18.98 -4.39 -2.19
CA LEU A 102 18.96 -3.10 -1.52
C LEU A 102 19.85 -3.05 -0.28
N GLU A 103 20.17 -4.21 0.31
CA GLU A 103 20.93 -4.28 1.55
C GLU A 103 22.29 -3.58 1.41
N GLY A 104 22.63 -2.77 2.40
CA GLY A 104 23.87 -1.99 2.41
C GLY A 104 23.90 -0.77 1.47
N LYS A 105 22.91 -0.59 0.58
CA LYS A 105 22.86 0.61 -0.26
C LYS A 105 22.61 1.87 0.58
N PRO A 106 23.26 2.99 0.28
CA PRO A 106 23.01 4.25 0.97
C PRO A 106 21.59 4.74 0.65
N MET A 107 20.80 5.00 1.69
CA MET A 107 19.41 5.43 1.60
C MET A 107 19.21 6.71 2.40
N LEU A 108 18.32 7.56 1.91
CA LEU A 108 17.80 8.67 2.69
C LEU A 108 16.89 8.13 3.79
N ARG A 109 16.89 8.80 4.94
CA ARG A 109 16.03 8.47 6.07
C ARG A 109 15.19 9.67 6.44
N LEU A 110 13.88 9.53 6.36
CA LEU A 110 12.95 10.59 6.72
C LEU A 110 12.14 10.18 7.96
N LYS A 111 12.32 10.90 9.05
CA LYS A 111 11.44 10.77 10.22
C LYS A 111 10.21 11.63 10.00
N SER A 112 9.04 11.03 10.08
CA SER A 112 7.75 11.70 9.92
C SER A 112 6.92 11.52 11.18
N SER A 113 6.61 12.61 11.89
CA SER A 113 5.87 12.60 13.15
C SER A 113 4.42 13.02 12.90
N THR A 114 3.46 12.27 13.46
CA THR A 114 2.04 12.52 13.21
C THR A 114 1.59 13.86 13.81
N ARG A 115 0.68 14.56 13.13
CA ARG A 115 -0.04 15.71 13.68
C ARG A 115 -1.36 15.32 14.35
N PHE A 116 -1.80 14.07 14.19
CA PHE A 116 -3.04 13.58 14.79
C PHE A 116 -2.87 13.36 16.29
N LYS A 117 -3.87 13.79 17.08
CA LYS A 117 -3.95 13.47 18.50
C LYS A 117 -4.39 12.01 18.68
N ASN A 118 -3.83 11.33 19.67
CA ASN A 118 -4.16 9.93 20.02
C ASN A 118 -4.03 8.94 18.86
N TRP A 119 -3.10 9.20 17.94
CA TRP A 119 -2.83 8.31 16.83
C TRP A 119 -2.17 7.01 17.29
N TRP A 120 -2.22 5.96 16.48
CA TRP A 120 -1.69 4.63 16.83
C TRP A 120 -0.15 4.52 16.74
N TYR A 121 0.52 5.52 16.15
CA TYR A 121 1.96 5.71 16.19
C TYR A 121 2.30 7.17 16.45
N ASP A 122 3.50 7.44 16.95
CA ASP A 122 3.99 8.79 17.21
C ASP A 122 4.79 9.31 16.01
N TYR A 123 5.67 8.48 15.47
CA TYR A 123 6.42 8.76 14.25
C TYR A 123 6.72 7.50 13.45
N ARG A 124 7.12 7.69 12.20
CA ARG A 124 7.67 6.65 11.34
C ARG A 124 9.00 7.07 10.74
N ILE A 125 9.86 6.10 10.46
CA ILE A 125 11.10 6.28 9.70
C ILE A 125 10.91 5.64 8.33
N LEU A 126 11.10 6.44 7.29
CA LEU A 126 11.03 6.03 5.89
C LEU A 126 12.45 5.85 5.36
N TRP A 127 12.69 4.73 4.67
CA TRP A 127 13.92 4.45 3.94
C TRP A 127 13.68 4.69 2.45
N ILE A 128 14.32 5.72 1.91
CA ILE A 128 14.00 6.27 0.59
C ILE A 128 15.23 6.20 -0.31
N ASP A 129 15.04 5.70 -1.52
CA ASP A 129 16.07 5.70 -2.54
C ASP A 129 16.39 7.13 -3.02
N PRO A 130 17.65 7.59 -2.98
CA PRO A 130 18.00 8.96 -3.35
C PRO A 130 17.84 9.26 -4.85
N ARG A 131 17.70 8.24 -5.71
CA ARG A 131 17.61 8.43 -7.17
C ARG A 131 16.17 8.42 -7.67
N SER A 132 15.38 7.48 -7.18
CA SER A 132 13.99 7.25 -7.60
C SER A 132 12.95 7.80 -6.63
N TYR A 133 13.35 8.18 -5.41
CA TYR A 133 12.46 8.59 -4.32
C TYR A 133 11.45 7.53 -3.89
N ALA A 134 11.67 6.27 -4.27
CA ALA A 134 10.87 5.15 -3.83
C ALA A 134 11.09 4.87 -2.34
N ASP A 135 10.00 4.77 -1.57
CA ASP A 135 10.06 4.40 -0.16
C ASP A 135 10.02 2.87 -0.01
N TYR A 136 11.14 2.26 0.38
CA TYR A 136 11.28 0.80 0.42
C TYR A 136 10.85 0.20 1.77
N ARG A 137 11.00 0.95 2.86
CA ARG A 137 10.61 0.51 4.21
C ARG A 137 10.07 1.67 5.03
N SER A 138 8.90 1.46 5.61
CA SER A 138 8.31 2.32 6.65
C SER A 138 8.37 1.59 7.99
N GLU A 139 9.03 2.18 8.98
CA GLU A 139 9.10 1.66 10.35
C GLU A 139 8.32 2.57 11.29
N TYR A 140 7.28 2.07 11.95
CA TYR A 140 6.39 2.86 12.81
C TYR A 140 6.74 2.64 14.27
N PHE A 141 6.73 3.74 15.04
CA PHE A 141 7.12 3.76 16.45
C PHE A 141 6.02 4.33 17.33
N ARG A 142 5.86 3.74 18.50
CA ARG A 142 4.98 4.21 19.58
C ARG A 142 5.71 4.07 20.91
N ASP A 143 5.74 5.13 21.70
CA ASP A 143 6.44 5.18 23.00
C ASP A 143 7.91 4.74 22.89
N GLY A 144 8.57 5.17 21.81
CA GLY A 144 9.96 4.82 21.48
C GLY A 144 10.18 3.38 20.96
N ARG A 145 9.14 2.54 20.90
CA ARG A 145 9.24 1.14 20.44
C ARG A 145 8.76 1.00 19.00
N LYS A 146 9.49 0.23 18.19
CA LYS A 146 9.06 -0.13 16.83
C LYS A 146 7.87 -1.10 16.93
N ILE A 147 6.71 -0.72 16.41
CA ILE A 147 5.46 -1.50 16.53
C ILE A 147 4.99 -2.11 15.20
N LYS A 148 5.36 -1.52 14.06
CA LYS A 148 4.95 -1.99 12.73
C LYS A 148 6.05 -1.72 11.71
N VAL A 149 6.21 -2.61 10.75
CA VAL A 149 7.06 -2.43 9.57
C VAL A 149 6.24 -2.69 8.33
N ILE A 150 6.35 -1.83 7.32
CA ILE A 150 5.85 -2.07 5.98
C ILE A 150 7.03 -2.03 5.01
N ASP A 151 7.27 -3.15 4.32
CA ASP A 151 8.19 -3.24 3.19
C ASP A 151 7.42 -3.04 1.89
N LYS A 152 7.95 -2.23 0.97
CA LYS A 152 7.38 -2.02 -0.36
C LYS A 152 8.45 -2.32 -1.39
N ASP A 153 8.19 -3.26 -2.29
CA ASP A 153 9.12 -3.56 -3.38
C ASP A 153 8.68 -2.84 -4.65
N TRP A 154 9.52 -1.93 -5.14
CA TRP A 154 9.30 -1.15 -6.36
C TRP A 154 10.11 -1.68 -7.53
N ARG A 155 9.50 -1.72 -8.71
CA ARG A 155 10.08 -2.18 -9.98
C ARG A 155 9.97 -1.08 -11.02
N SER A 156 10.99 -0.98 -11.87
CA SER A 156 11.01 -0.01 -12.97
C SER A 156 9.94 -0.34 -14.01
N MET A 157 9.31 0.71 -14.55
CA MET A 157 8.45 0.65 -15.73
C MET A 157 9.27 0.65 -17.05
N GLY A 158 10.60 0.64 -16.98
CA GLY A 158 11.47 0.66 -18.17
C GLY A 158 11.44 1.99 -18.94
N LEU A 159 11.02 3.09 -18.30
CA LEU A 159 11.09 4.44 -18.86
C LEU A 159 12.38 5.14 -18.40
N ASP A 160 12.78 6.19 -19.11
CA ASP A 160 14.01 6.96 -18.82
C ASP A 160 13.99 7.60 -17.42
N ASP A 161 12.82 7.97 -16.93
CA ASP A 161 12.67 8.53 -15.59
C ASP A 161 12.79 7.43 -14.52
N PRO A 162 13.81 7.46 -13.64
CA PRO A 162 13.98 6.43 -12.60
C PRO A 162 12.83 6.39 -11.57
N ARG A 163 12.00 7.44 -11.52
CA ARG A 163 10.81 7.53 -10.67
C ARG A 163 9.62 6.78 -11.27
N ALA A 164 9.68 6.42 -12.55
CA ALA A 164 8.66 5.61 -13.21
C ALA A 164 8.72 4.16 -12.71
N GLN A 165 8.01 3.90 -11.61
CA GLN A 165 8.03 2.63 -10.92
C GLN A 165 6.63 2.19 -10.51
N TYR A 166 6.45 0.88 -10.41
CA TYR A 166 5.26 0.25 -9.85
C TYR A 166 5.65 -0.64 -8.68
N TRP A 167 4.75 -0.84 -7.73
CA TRP A 167 5.00 -1.76 -6.62
C TRP A 167 4.71 -3.20 -7.04
N ARG A 168 5.63 -4.13 -6.77
CA ARG A 168 5.44 -5.57 -6.90
C ARG A 168 4.72 -6.14 -5.68
N PHE A 169 5.11 -5.71 -4.47
CA PHE A 169 4.41 -6.08 -3.24
C PHE A 169 4.54 -5.02 -2.15
N TRP A 170 3.56 -5.04 -1.24
CA TRP A 170 3.59 -4.41 0.05
C TRP A 170 3.44 -5.51 1.10
N SER A 171 4.35 -5.58 2.06
CA SER A 171 4.36 -6.59 3.12
C SER A 171 4.45 -5.90 4.48
N GLY A 172 3.38 -6.03 5.26
CA GLY A 172 3.26 -5.44 6.58
C GLY A 172 3.43 -6.49 7.68
N ARG A 173 4.12 -6.11 8.75
CA ARG A 173 4.26 -6.88 9.99
C ARG A 173 3.99 -5.98 11.19
N HIS A 174 3.09 -6.41 12.07
CA HIS A 174 2.89 -5.78 13.37
C HIS A 174 3.68 -6.58 14.41
N LEU A 175 4.60 -5.90 15.10
CA LEU A 175 5.63 -6.52 15.92
C LEU A 175 5.14 -6.86 17.33
N VAL A 176 4.01 -6.27 17.75
CA VAL A 176 3.45 -6.50 19.09
C VAL A 176 2.64 -7.79 19.15
N ASP A 177 1.78 -8.04 18.16
CA ASP A 177 0.87 -9.19 18.11
C ASP A 177 1.20 -10.22 17.01
N GLY A 178 2.27 -9.96 16.24
CA GLY A 178 2.75 -10.86 15.18
C GLY A 178 1.87 -10.90 13.93
N ARG A 179 0.81 -10.10 13.81
CA ARG A 179 -0.04 -10.07 12.62
C ARG A 179 0.75 -9.63 11.40
N GLN A 180 0.44 -10.23 10.26
CA GLN A 180 1.07 -9.91 8.97
C GLN A 180 0.00 -9.72 7.90
N GLY A 181 0.34 -8.96 6.87
CA GLY A 181 -0.49 -8.78 5.68
C GLY A 181 0.38 -8.51 4.46
N MET A 182 -0.07 -8.95 3.29
CA MET A 182 0.62 -8.66 2.04
C MET A 182 -0.39 -8.37 0.93
N ALA A 183 -0.09 -7.33 0.16
CA ALA A 183 -0.70 -7.06 -1.14
C ALA A 183 0.41 -7.24 -2.19
N PHE A 184 0.14 -7.93 -3.29
CA PHE A 184 1.14 -8.11 -4.35
C PHE A 184 0.46 -8.14 -5.72
N VAL A 185 1.22 -7.76 -6.74
CA VAL A 185 0.83 -7.86 -8.14
C VAL A 185 1.63 -9.01 -8.77
N PRO A 186 0.98 -10.00 -9.38
CA PRO A 186 1.69 -11.03 -10.14
C PRO A 186 2.45 -10.43 -11.33
N GLU A 187 3.54 -11.08 -11.74
CA GLU A 187 4.30 -10.64 -12.92
C GLU A 187 3.45 -10.71 -14.20
N GLY A 188 3.64 -9.74 -15.10
CA GLY A 188 2.87 -9.66 -16.36
C GLY A 188 1.47 -9.05 -16.24
N PHE A 189 1.09 -8.51 -15.07
CA PHE A 189 -0.24 -7.89 -14.85
C PHE A 189 -0.21 -6.36 -14.68
N VAL A 190 0.94 -5.72 -14.90
CA VAL A 190 1.08 -4.26 -14.84
C VAL A 190 1.34 -3.72 -16.23
N PHE A 191 0.51 -2.76 -16.63
CA PHE A 191 0.59 -2.09 -17.92
C PHE A 191 0.49 -0.58 -17.67
N TRP A 192 1.19 0.22 -18.48
CA TRP A 192 1.21 1.68 -18.39
C TRP A 192 1.04 2.28 -19.78
N ASN A 193 0.52 3.50 -19.86
CA ASN A 193 0.23 4.21 -21.11
C ASN A 193 -0.74 3.46 -22.07
N GLU A 194 -1.55 2.55 -21.53
CA GLU A 194 -2.57 1.83 -22.27
C GLU A 194 -3.74 2.73 -22.68
N LYS A 195 -4.27 2.51 -23.89
CA LYS A 195 -5.50 3.17 -24.33
C LYS A 195 -6.70 2.57 -23.61
N VAL A 196 -7.22 3.27 -22.61
CA VAL A 196 -8.42 2.87 -21.87
C VAL A 196 -9.69 3.52 -22.42
N LYS A 197 -10.83 2.86 -22.25
CA LYS A 197 -12.13 3.42 -22.65
C LYS A 197 -12.46 4.64 -21.76
N PRO A 198 -13.01 5.74 -22.29
CA PRO A 198 -13.33 6.94 -21.51
C PRO A 198 -14.22 6.68 -20.28
N GLY A 199 -15.13 5.69 -20.36
CA GLY A 199 -16.02 5.31 -19.27
C GLY A 199 -15.45 4.28 -18.29
N LEU A 200 -14.16 3.91 -18.37
CA LEU A 200 -13.57 2.88 -17.51
C LEU A 200 -13.79 3.21 -16.03
N TRP A 201 -13.50 4.45 -15.63
CA TRP A 201 -13.59 4.94 -14.25
C TRP A 201 -15.01 5.43 -13.92
N SER A 202 -16.00 4.55 -14.05
CA SER A 202 -17.41 4.90 -13.79
C SER A 202 -18.15 3.83 -13.02
N GLU A 203 -19.22 4.24 -12.32
CA GLU A 203 -20.16 3.31 -11.68
C GLU A 203 -20.81 2.34 -12.68
N SER A 204 -20.92 2.74 -13.95
CA SER A 204 -21.43 1.86 -15.01
C SER A 204 -20.51 0.65 -15.24
N THR A 205 -19.19 0.85 -15.17
CA THR A 205 -18.19 -0.21 -15.24
C THR A 205 -18.26 -1.11 -14.02
N LEU A 206 -18.40 -0.53 -12.82
CA LEU A 206 -18.55 -1.30 -11.58
C LEU A 206 -19.69 -2.32 -11.66
N ARG A 207 -20.86 -1.91 -12.17
CA ARG A 207 -22.04 -2.79 -12.31
C ARG A 207 -21.83 -3.96 -13.28
N ARG A 208 -20.83 -3.88 -14.17
CA ARG A 208 -20.51 -4.94 -15.15
C ARG A 208 -19.58 -6.01 -14.58
N ILE A 209 -19.00 -5.80 -13.40
CA ILE A 209 -18.12 -6.78 -12.76
C ILE A 209 -18.97 -7.98 -12.31
N LYS A 210 -18.66 -9.14 -12.90
CA LYS A 210 -19.36 -10.40 -12.64
C LYS A 210 -18.73 -11.17 -11.48
N ARG A 211 -19.53 -12.03 -10.85
CA ARG A 211 -19.09 -12.98 -9.82
C ARG A 211 -18.25 -14.09 -10.41
#